data_AF-A0AAE8SZ77-F1
#
_entry.id   AF-A0AAE8SZ77-F1
#
_cell.length_a   1.000
_cell.length_b   1.000
_cell.length_c   1.000
_cell.angle_alpha   90.00
_cell.angle_beta   90.00
_cell.angle_gamma   90.00
#
_symmetry.space_group_name_H-M   'P 1'
#
loop_
_entity.id
_entity.type
_entity.pdbx_description
1 polymer ?
#
loop_
_entity_poly.entity_id
_entity_poly.type
_entity_poly.pdbx_seq_one_letter_code
_entity_poly.pdbx_strand_id
1 'polypeptide(L)'
;MEATLEKGVAKRPLPLDNGDIASTRGRKHAGEDWSLEEGSGAENFEVFQPTADGVNFRTVGWIWATMIFLKMTFATGVMTIPSAMYSLGAVPGALNIIGWGALSTYVGVIQGNFRNRHPRCHSIADMADVVGGGVLRELTGALFVATWIICAASGISGASTALNALSDHATCTNWFSLVATVCIVVMASIRKFEKLGWLTWAGFASVFTAVLIVVIGVTLNERPAAAPQTGVFELGYHAFGVPSFMEGVSAAATIFASGAGTSAFLPVISEMRNPRDYKKALYACMSIVVASYLSFSLVVYRWCGQWVASPSLGSAGPTLKKVAYGIGLLGLLVTGCLYVHVSAKYIFVRILRNSKHLQANTVIHWGTWLCCTVCLSIIAFLIASAIPIFNYILGLAGSLGFAPIALILPAWLWVHDHGDWRTASPMKAVAYYLHWLMALLGVFMTVGGTYGIIDSVIAAYREGTIGSVFSCADNSNSV
;
A
#
# COMPACT_ATOMS: atom_id res chain seq x y z
N MET A 1 -2.74 32.88 -66.48
CA MET A 1 -3.63 33.01 -67.65
C MET A 1 -3.93 31.61 -68.13
N GLU A 2 -5.15 31.09 -68.18
CA GLU A 2 -6.46 31.51 -67.70
C GLU A 2 -7.33 30.24 -67.79
N ALA A 3 -8.27 30.10 -66.87
CA ALA A 3 -9.12 28.94 -66.69
C ALA A 3 -10.22 28.83 -67.76
N THR A 4 -10.78 27.62 -67.94
CA THR A 4 -12.25 27.48 -68.02
C THR A 4 -12.72 26.05 -67.74
N LEU A 5 -13.78 25.98 -66.92
CA LEU A 5 -14.60 24.83 -66.51
C LEU A 5 -15.70 24.55 -67.56
N GLU A 6 -16.23 23.32 -67.63
CA GLU A 6 -17.66 23.00 -67.35
C GLU A 6 -18.07 21.52 -67.58
N LYS A 7 -18.72 20.95 -66.54
CA LYS A 7 -19.97 20.15 -66.46
C LYS A 7 -20.19 18.85 -67.26
N GLY A 8 -20.26 17.73 -66.51
CA GLY A 8 -21.48 16.97 -66.18
C GLY A 8 -22.24 16.16 -67.25
N VAL A 9 -22.39 14.83 -67.05
CA VAL A 9 -23.46 14.00 -67.65
C VAL A 9 -23.98 12.96 -66.64
N ALA A 10 -25.32 12.86 -66.58
CA ALA A 10 -26.14 12.03 -65.70
C ALA A 10 -26.45 10.63 -66.28
N LYS A 11 -26.83 9.67 -65.41
CA LYS A 11 -27.74 8.56 -65.77
C LYS A 11 -28.77 8.32 -64.66
N ARG A 12 -30.02 8.12 -65.10
CA ARG A 12 -31.26 7.89 -64.33
C ARG A 12 -31.81 6.45 -64.70
N PRO A 13 -32.95 5.95 -64.19
CA PRO A 13 -33.05 4.78 -63.28
C PRO A 13 -33.95 3.61 -63.79
N LEU A 14 -34.27 2.64 -62.91
CA LEU A 14 -35.50 1.78 -62.74
C LEU A 14 -35.23 0.24 -62.65
N PRO A 15 -36.15 -0.61 -62.12
CA PRO A 15 -37.43 -0.36 -61.41
C PRO A 15 -37.62 -1.15 -60.08
N LEU A 16 -38.77 -0.83 -59.47
CA LEU A 16 -39.45 -1.35 -58.27
C LEU A 16 -39.93 -2.81 -58.39
N ASP A 17 -40.01 -3.50 -57.25
CA ASP A 17 -40.97 -4.59 -57.04
C ASP A 17 -41.69 -4.35 -55.68
N ASN A 18 -43.02 -4.45 -55.71
CA ASN A 18 -43.96 -4.21 -54.63
C ASN A 18 -45.03 -5.32 -54.68
N GLY A 19 -45.34 -5.90 -53.52
CA GLY A 19 -46.50 -6.77 -53.29
C GLY A 19 -46.36 -7.50 -51.95
N ASP A 20 -46.73 -6.86 -50.84
CA ASP A 20 -48.05 -6.96 -50.15
C ASP A 20 -48.31 -8.31 -49.47
N ILE A 21 -48.39 -8.35 -48.12
CA ILE A 21 -49.54 -8.86 -47.33
C ILE A 21 -49.54 -8.16 -45.94
N ALA A 22 -50.73 -7.78 -45.49
CA ALA A 22 -51.05 -6.84 -44.44
C ALA A 22 -51.11 -7.38 -42.98
N SER A 23 -50.98 -6.41 -42.05
CA SER A 23 -51.83 -6.17 -40.86
C SER A 23 -51.76 -7.12 -39.64
N THR A 24 -51.31 -6.61 -38.47
CA THR A 24 -52.21 -6.21 -37.36
C THR A 24 -51.48 -5.54 -36.17
N ARG A 25 -52.01 -4.35 -35.78
CA ARG A 25 -52.13 -3.70 -34.45
C ARG A 25 -51.11 -3.97 -33.32
N GLY A 26 -50.56 -2.87 -32.78
CA GLY A 26 -50.14 -2.81 -31.36
C GLY A 26 -49.25 -1.64 -30.96
N ARG A 27 -49.77 -0.42 -30.90
CA ARG A 27 -49.07 0.78 -30.40
C ARG A 27 -49.05 0.78 -28.86
N LYS A 28 -47.89 0.66 -28.20
CA LYS A 28 -47.65 1.16 -26.82
C LYS A 28 -46.18 1.58 -26.59
N HIS A 29 -46.06 2.86 -26.25
CA HIS A 29 -44.99 3.59 -25.55
C HIS A 29 -43.53 3.53 -26.04
N ALA A 30 -43.13 4.65 -26.65
CA ALA A 30 -41.76 5.14 -26.65
C ALA A 30 -41.31 5.41 -25.20
N GLY A 31 -40.22 4.76 -24.80
CA GLY A 31 -39.35 5.16 -23.71
C GLY A 31 -37.94 5.27 -24.30
N GLU A 32 -37.32 6.42 -24.12
CA GLU A 32 -36.03 6.78 -24.68
C GLU A 32 -34.92 5.84 -24.20
N ASP A 33 -34.17 5.25 -25.14
CA ASP A 33 -33.03 4.39 -24.86
C ASP A 33 -31.76 5.24 -24.83
N TRP A 34 -31.38 5.73 -23.65
CA TRP A 34 -30.21 6.58 -23.41
C TRP A 34 -29.05 5.84 -22.71
N SER A 35 -28.73 4.59 -23.06
CA SER A 35 -27.74 3.86 -22.24
C SER A 35 -26.75 2.90 -22.89
N LEU A 36 -26.52 2.91 -24.21
CA LEU A 36 -25.64 1.88 -24.82
C LEU A 36 -24.38 2.34 -25.56
N GLU A 37 -24.08 3.64 -25.70
CA GLU A 37 -22.90 4.06 -26.49
C GLU A 37 -21.68 4.58 -25.69
N GLU A 38 -21.80 4.99 -24.42
CA GLU A 38 -20.63 5.53 -23.67
C GLU A 38 -19.79 4.47 -22.93
N GLY A 39 -20.18 3.18 -22.97
CA GLY A 39 -19.54 2.11 -22.18
C GLY A 39 -18.49 1.25 -22.89
N SER A 40 -18.56 1.09 -24.22
CA SER A 40 -17.82 0.04 -24.94
C SER A 40 -16.32 0.33 -25.13
N GLY A 41 -15.93 1.61 -25.21
CA GLY A 41 -14.54 1.99 -25.43
C GLY A 41 -13.64 1.92 -24.20
N ALA A 42 -14.19 2.13 -23.00
CA ALA A 42 -13.41 2.16 -21.76
C ALA A 42 -12.97 0.76 -21.29
N GLU A 43 -13.75 -0.28 -21.62
CA GLU A 43 -13.44 -1.65 -21.21
C GLU A 43 -12.25 -2.24 -21.97
N ASN A 44 -12.07 -1.88 -23.26
CA ASN A 44 -11.02 -2.41 -24.13
C ASN A 44 -9.59 -2.09 -23.64
N PHE A 45 -9.43 -1.10 -22.76
CA PHE A 45 -8.12 -0.73 -22.24
C PHE A 45 -7.76 -1.45 -20.95
N GLU A 46 -8.67 -2.17 -20.28
CA GLU A 46 -8.35 -2.85 -19.02
C GLU A 46 -7.42 -4.06 -19.21
N VAL A 47 -6.52 -4.32 -18.23
CA VAL A 47 -5.59 -5.49 -18.28
C VAL A 47 -6.35 -6.81 -18.29
N PHE A 48 -7.47 -6.85 -17.55
CA PHE A 48 -8.28 -8.05 -17.42
C PHE A 48 -9.56 -7.92 -18.23
N GLN A 49 -9.56 -8.58 -19.39
CA GLN A 49 -10.72 -8.64 -20.29
C GLN A 49 -11.69 -9.78 -19.92
N PRO A 50 -13.01 -9.60 -20.12
CA PRO A 50 -13.97 -10.69 -20.05
C PRO A 50 -13.64 -11.73 -21.14
N THR A 51 -13.46 -12.99 -20.76
CA THR A 51 -13.20 -14.09 -21.69
C THR A 51 -14.14 -15.26 -21.37
N ALA A 52 -14.66 -15.94 -22.40
CA ALA A 52 -15.66 -17.00 -22.23
C ALA A 52 -15.15 -18.18 -21.37
N ASP A 53 -13.88 -18.57 -21.56
CA ASP A 53 -13.24 -19.70 -20.87
C ASP A 53 -12.12 -19.27 -19.90
N GLY A 54 -11.85 -17.97 -19.79
CA GLY A 54 -10.76 -17.44 -19.00
C GLY A 54 -11.18 -17.04 -17.59
N VAL A 55 -10.18 -16.86 -16.73
CA VAL A 55 -10.41 -16.52 -15.34
C VAL A 55 -10.86 -15.05 -15.21
N ASN A 56 -12.09 -14.80 -14.75
CA ASN A 56 -12.54 -13.43 -14.45
C ASN A 56 -11.84 -12.86 -13.20
N PHE A 57 -11.19 -11.70 -13.35
CA PHE A 57 -10.47 -10.97 -12.30
C PHE A 57 -11.17 -9.66 -11.86
N ARG A 58 -12.11 -9.10 -12.64
CA ARG A 58 -12.79 -7.82 -12.33
C ARG A 58 -14.00 -8.04 -11.42
N THR A 59 -13.78 -8.53 -10.20
CA THR A 59 -14.88 -8.92 -9.29
C THR A 59 -15.01 -8.06 -8.04
N VAL A 60 -14.10 -7.09 -7.82
CA VAL A 60 -14.02 -6.30 -6.59
C VAL A 60 -14.97 -5.09 -6.60
N GLY A 61 -15.82 -4.95 -5.57
CA GLY A 61 -16.62 -3.74 -5.32
C GLY A 61 -15.88 -2.70 -4.47
N TRP A 62 -16.36 -1.45 -4.42
CA TRP A 62 -15.65 -0.37 -3.71
C TRP A 62 -15.49 -0.62 -2.20
N ILE A 63 -16.46 -1.24 -1.53
CA ILE A 63 -16.36 -1.60 -0.11
C ILE A 63 -15.26 -2.66 0.11
N TRP A 64 -15.19 -3.64 -0.80
CA TRP A 64 -14.14 -4.65 -0.76
C TRP A 64 -12.76 -4.03 -1.02
N ALA A 65 -12.67 -3.08 -1.95
CA ALA A 65 -11.46 -2.31 -2.18
C ALA A 65 -11.07 -1.50 -0.93
N THR A 66 -12.02 -0.85 -0.23
CA THR A 66 -11.76 -0.17 1.04
C THR A 66 -11.11 -1.10 2.05
N MET A 67 -11.62 -2.32 2.20
CA MET A 67 -11.06 -3.29 3.15
C MET A 67 -9.69 -3.81 2.75
N ILE A 68 -9.45 -4.02 1.45
CA ILE A 68 -8.11 -4.36 0.95
C ILE A 68 -7.14 -3.22 1.26
N PHE A 69 -7.50 -1.97 0.97
CA PHE A 69 -6.67 -0.79 1.27
C PHE A 69 -6.42 -0.64 2.76
N LEU A 70 -7.46 -0.77 3.59
CA LEU A 70 -7.35 -0.75 5.05
C LEU A 70 -6.37 -1.81 5.52
N LYS A 71 -6.49 -3.03 5.01
CA LYS A 71 -5.61 -4.12 5.43
C LYS A 71 -4.15 -3.88 5.04
N MET A 72 -3.92 -3.32 3.84
CA MET A 72 -2.59 -3.02 3.34
C MET A 72 -1.93 -1.86 4.08
N THR A 73 -2.70 -0.85 4.49
CA THR A 73 -2.18 0.36 5.12
C THR A 73 -2.14 0.24 6.65
N PHE A 74 -3.24 -0.13 7.30
CA PHE A 74 -3.43 -0.03 8.75
C PHE A 74 -2.41 -0.82 9.59
N ALA A 75 -2.08 -2.04 9.16
CA ALA A 75 -1.47 -3.02 10.06
C ALA A 75 -0.06 -2.64 10.51
N THR A 76 0.79 -2.14 9.62
CA THR A 76 2.18 -1.83 9.97
C THR A 76 2.30 -0.48 10.67
N GLY A 77 1.52 0.52 10.24
CA GLY A 77 1.66 1.88 10.75
C GLY A 77 1.23 2.04 12.20
N VAL A 78 0.09 1.46 12.57
CA VAL A 78 -0.41 1.54 13.96
C VAL A 78 0.55 0.94 14.99
N MET A 79 1.43 0.04 14.52
CA MET A 79 2.41 -0.66 15.33
C MET A 79 3.72 0.12 15.53
N THR A 80 4.04 1.07 14.64
CA THR A 80 5.30 1.84 14.66
C THR A 80 5.11 3.27 15.16
N ILE A 81 4.02 3.93 14.79
CA ILE A 81 3.77 5.35 15.08
C ILE A 81 3.88 5.70 16.57
N PRO A 82 3.38 4.89 17.54
CA PRO A 82 3.49 5.24 18.96
C PRO A 82 4.94 5.46 19.43
N SER A 83 5.90 4.73 18.86
CA SER A 83 7.33 4.89 19.19
C SER A 83 7.92 6.17 18.56
N ALA A 84 7.47 6.55 17.36
CA ALA A 84 7.88 7.80 16.72
C ALA A 84 7.36 9.05 17.46
N MET A 85 6.23 8.92 18.18
CA MET A 85 5.70 9.98 19.04
C MET A 85 6.65 10.31 20.20
N TYR A 86 7.45 9.35 20.67
CA TYR A 86 8.45 9.63 21.70
C TYR A 86 9.58 10.52 21.20
N SER A 87 10.01 10.39 19.94
CA SER A 87 11.05 11.28 19.40
C SER A 87 10.49 12.67 19.09
N LEU A 88 9.29 12.74 18.51
CA LEU A 88 8.70 14.01 18.04
C LEU A 88 7.94 14.77 19.13
N GLY A 89 7.46 14.09 20.16
CA GLY A 89 6.45 14.57 21.07
C GLY A 89 5.02 14.44 20.54
N ALA A 90 4.05 14.56 21.44
CA ALA A 90 2.64 14.32 21.13
C ALA A 90 2.10 15.28 20.05
N VAL A 91 2.45 16.58 20.12
CA VAL A 91 1.94 17.60 19.20
C VAL A 91 2.59 17.50 17.82
N PRO A 92 3.94 17.54 17.67
CA PRO A 92 4.57 17.41 16.35
C PRO A 92 4.31 16.05 15.71
N GLY A 93 4.23 14.98 16.51
CA GLY A 93 3.87 13.65 16.02
C GLY A 93 2.43 13.56 15.51
N ALA A 94 1.45 14.13 16.23
CA ALA A 94 0.06 14.22 15.77
C ALA A 94 -0.07 15.01 14.46
N LEU A 95 0.63 16.15 14.36
CA LEU A 95 0.66 16.94 13.12
C LEU A 95 1.29 16.17 11.96
N ASN A 96 2.33 15.36 12.21
CA ASN A 96 2.89 14.46 11.20
C ASN A 96 1.87 13.42 10.73
N ILE A 97 1.12 12.78 11.63
CA ILE A 97 0.08 11.81 11.24
C ILE A 97 -0.97 12.45 10.34
N ILE A 98 -1.49 13.62 10.73
CA ILE A 98 -2.52 14.34 9.98
C ILE A 98 -1.95 14.83 8.63
N GLY A 99 -0.77 15.44 8.65
CA GLY A 99 -0.10 15.99 7.46
C GLY A 99 0.24 14.91 6.44
N TRP A 100 0.93 13.85 6.84
CA TRP A 100 1.25 12.72 5.97
C TRP A 100 0.00 11.96 5.54
N GLY A 101 -1.01 11.83 6.40
CA GLY A 101 -2.29 11.23 6.07
C GLY A 101 -3.03 12.00 4.96
N ALA A 102 -3.12 13.33 5.09
CA ALA A 102 -3.71 14.21 4.09
C ALA A 102 -2.92 14.17 2.77
N LEU A 103 -1.59 14.26 2.84
CA LEU A 103 -0.73 14.23 1.65
C LEU A 103 -0.81 12.87 0.94
N SER A 104 -0.77 11.76 1.67
CA SER A 104 -0.90 10.41 1.10
C SER A 104 -2.28 10.21 0.46
N THR A 105 -3.34 10.75 1.07
CA THR A 105 -4.68 10.73 0.48
C THR A 105 -4.70 11.52 -0.83
N TYR A 106 -4.09 12.71 -0.84
CA TYR A 106 -3.98 13.54 -2.03
C TYR A 106 -3.18 12.85 -3.15
N VAL A 107 -2.06 12.20 -2.81
CA VAL A 107 -1.29 11.37 -3.73
C VAL A 107 -2.13 10.25 -4.33
N GLY A 108 -2.92 9.55 -3.51
CA GLY A 108 -3.84 8.52 -3.99
C GLY A 108 -4.87 9.08 -4.99
N VAL A 109 -5.32 10.31 -4.79
CA VAL A 109 -6.20 11.02 -5.74
C VAL A 109 -5.48 11.34 -7.04
N ILE A 110 -4.23 11.84 -6.98
CA ILE A 110 -3.41 12.11 -8.18
C ILE A 110 -3.26 10.84 -9.01
N GLN A 111 -2.82 9.74 -8.40
CA GLN A 111 -2.62 8.47 -9.08
C GLN A 111 -3.93 7.97 -9.74
N GLY A 112 -5.05 8.02 -9.01
CA GLY A 112 -6.36 7.64 -9.56
C GLY A 112 -6.80 8.53 -10.72
N ASN A 113 -6.62 9.84 -10.62
CA ASN A 113 -6.93 10.80 -11.69
C ASN A 113 -6.03 10.62 -12.91
N PHE A 114 -4.75 10.34 -12.69
CA PHE A 114 -3.78 10.08 -13.76
C PHE A 114 -4.17 8.79 -14.51
N ARG A 115 -4.44 7.70 -13.80
CA ARG A 115 -4.95 6.45 -14.40
C ARG A 115 -6.19 6.71 -15.27
N ASN A 116 -7.16 7.45 -14.74
CA ASN A 116 -8.42 7.67 -15.46
C ASN A 116 -8.27 8.57 -16.70
N ARG A 117 -7.23 9.42 -16.75
CA ARG A 117 -6.89 10.23 -17.93
C ARG A 117 -5.99 9.51 -18.92
N HIS A 118 -5.25 8.50 -18.45
CA HIS A 118 -4.31 7.70 -19.25
C HIS A 118 -4.72 6.22 -19.20
N PRO A 119 -5.66 5.75 -20.04
CA PRO A 119 -6.31 4.45 -19.91
C PRO A 119 -5.38 3.22 -19.94
N ARG A 120 -4.16 3.35 -20.47
CA ARG A 120 -3.13 2.29 -20.51
C ARG A 120 -2.34 2.13 -19.21
N CYS A 121 -2.57 3.00 -18.22
CA CYS A 121 -1.83 3.01 -16.96
C CYS A 121 -2.46 2.08 -15.92
N HIS A 122 -2.02 0.83 -15.86
CA HIS A 122 -2.54 -0.16 -14.90
C HIS A 122 -1.62 -0.43 -13.72
N SER A 123 -0.37 0.01 -13.82
CA SER A 123 0.61 -0.06 -12.75
C SER A 123 1.29 1.30 -12.57
N ILE A 124 1.94 1.49 -11.42
CA ILE A 124 2.73 2.70 -11.16
C ILE A 124 3.88 2.86 -12.17
N ALA A 125 4.41 1.75 -12.67
CA ALA A 125 5.45 1.76 -13.70
C ALA A 125 4.90 2.21 -15.07
N ASP A 126 3.67 1.81 -15.42
CA ASP A 126 3.03 2.31 -16.64
C ASP A 126 2.84 3.84 -16.57
N MET A 127 2.52 4.40 -15.39
CA MET A 127 2.44 5.86 -15.21
C MET A 127 3.81 6.54 -15.37
N ALA A 128 4.86 5.92 -14.85
CA ALA A 128 6.24 6.38 -15.04
C ALA A 128 6.67 6.36 -16.51
N ASP A 129 6.22 5.37 -17.29
CA ASP A 129 6.49 5.30 -18.74
C ASP A 129 5.92 6.51 -19.48
N VAL A 130 4.73 6.96 -19.09
CA VAL A 130 4.08 8.14 -19.72
C VAL A 130 4.89 9.41 -19.49
N VAL A 131 5.42 9.63 -18.29
CA VAL A 131 6.07 10.91 -17.93
C VAL A 131 7.59 10.93 -18.14
N GLY A 132 8.24 9.77 -18.17
CA GLY A 132 9.70 9.67 -18.25
C GLY A 132 10.23 8.51 -19.10
N GLY A 133 9.36 7.82 -19.86
CA GLY A 133 9.73 6.77 -20.80
C GLY A 133 10.21 5.47 -20.15
N GLY A 134 10.75 4.59 -21.01
CA GLY A 134 11.05 3.20 -20.64
C GLY A 134 12.06 3.04 -19.50
N VAL A 135 13.06 3.92 -19.39
CA VAL A 135 14.04 3.87 -18.29
C VAL A 135 13.36 4.14 -16.96
N LEU A 136 12.54 5.19 -16.87
CA LEU A 136 11.81 5.51 -15.64
C LEU A 136 10.79 4.42 -15.30
N ARG A 137 10.18 3.78 -16.31
CA ARG A 137 9.31 2.61 -16.13
C ARG A 137 10.03 1.45 -15.45
N GLU A 138 11.23 1.07 -15.92
CA GLU A 138 11.99 -0.03 -15.31
C GLU A 138 12.46 0.33 -13.89
N LEU A 139 12.98 1.55 -13.69
CA LEU A 139 13.43 2.01 -12.37
C LEU A 139 12.28 2.06 -11.35
N THR A 140 11.14 2.61 -11.74
CA THR A 140 9.94 2.67 -10.89
C THR A 140 9.41 1.26 -10.60
N GLY A 141 9.44 0.37 -11.59
CA GLY A 141 9.04 -1.03 -11.43
C GLY A 141 9.91 -1.79 -10.43
N ALA A 142 11.23 -1.68 -10.58
CA ALA A 142 12.20 -2.27 -9.67
C ALA A 142 12.03 -1.72 -8.24
N LEU A 143 11.86 -0.40 -8.13
CA LEU A 143 11.65 0.26 -6.83
C LEU A 143 10.33 -0.16 -6.17
N PHE A 144 9.24 -0.25 -6.95
CA PHE A 144 7.96 -0.75 -6.46
C PHE A 144 8.10 -2.16 -5.88
N VAL A 145 8.73 -3.08 -6.62
CA VAL A 145 8.98 -4.45 -6.17
C VAL A 145 9.82 -4.45 -4.90
N ALA A 146 10.96 -3.75 -4.89
CA ALA A 146 11.84 -3.66 -3.73
C ALA A 146 11.10 -3.13 -2.48
N THR A 147 10.32 -2.06 -2.63
CA THR A 147 9.54 -1.45 -1.55
C THR A 147 8.59 -2.45 -0.90
N TRP A 148 7.80 -3.16 -1.70
CA TRP A 148 6.83 -4.12 -1.17
C TRP A 148 7.46 -5.39 -0.62
N ILE A 149 8.65 -5.79 -1.09
CA ILE A 149 9.44 -6.85 -0.45
C ILE A 149 9.95 -6.41 0.93
N ILE A 150 10.44 -5.17 1.07
CA ILE A 150 10.84 -4.62 2.37
C ILE A 150 9.62 -4.56 3.31
N CYS A 151 8.46 -4.14 2.82
CA CYS A 151 7.21 -4.23 3.60
C CYS A 151 6.88 -5.68 3.97
N ALA A 152 7.02 -6.65 3.06
CA ALA A 152 6.80 -8.07 3.35
C ALA A 152 7.75 -8.58 4.45
N ALA A 153 9.01 -8.11 4.47
CA ALA A 153 9.95 -8.40 5.55
C ALA A 153 9.44 -7.90 6.90
N SER A 154 8.81 -6.73 6.96
CA SER A 154 8.16 -6.25 8.20
C SER A 154 6.99 -7.14 8.61
N GLY A 155 6.23 -7.68 7.65
CA GLY A 155 5.16 -8.65 7.92
C GLY A 155 5.69 -9.97 8.51
N ILE A 156 6.80 -10.49 7.97
CA ILE A 156 7.49 -11.67 8.50
C ILE A 156 8.01 -11.39 9.92
N SER A 157 8.66 -10.24 10.13
CA SER A 157 9.18 -9.80 11.43
C SER A 157 8.06 -9.68 12.47
N GLY A 158 6.93 -9.05 12.14
CA GLY A 158 5.80 -8.94 13.05
C GLY A 158 5.18 -10.30 13.40
N ALA A 159 5.06 -11.20 12.43
CA ALA A 159 4.56 -12.55 12.67
C ALA A 159 5.53 -13.40 13.51
N SER A 160 6.85 -13.27 13.30
CA SER A 160 7.84 -13.96 14.15
C SER A 160 7.85 -13.40 15.57
N THR A 161 7.69 -12.08 15.75
CA THR A 161 7.47 -11.47 17.07
C THR A 161 6.24 -12.04 17.76
N ALA A 162 5.14 -12.25 17.04
CA ALA A 162 3.94 -12.86 17.61
C ALA A 162 4.20 -14.30 18.08
N LEU A 163 4.91 -15.11 17.28
CA LEU A 163 5.26 -16.49 17.65
C LEU A 163 6.23 -16.53 18.85
N ASN A 164 7.21 -15.63 18.90
CA ASN A 164 8.08 -15.46 20.06
C ASN A 164 7.28 -15.11 21.32
N ALA A 165 6.38 -14.12 21.23
CA ALA A 165 5.56 -13.71 22.36
C ALA A 165 4.66 -14.82 22.89
N LEU A 166 4.06 -15.60 21.98
CA LEU A 166 3.13 -16.68 22.34
C LEU A 166 3.83 -17.89 22.95
N SER A 167 5.11 -18.10 22.60
CA SER A 167 5.89 -19.27 23.02
C SER A 167 6.91 -18.99 24.12
N ASP A 168 6.99 -17.75 24.60
CA ASP A 168 8.08 -17.28 25.48
C ASP A 168 9.46 -17.60 24.91
N HIS A 169 9.64 -17.33 23.61
CA HIS A 169 10.88 -17.58 22.88
C HIS A 169 11.35 -19.05 22.93
N ALA A 170 10.43 -20.00 22.68
CA ALA A 170 10.73 -21.44 22.78
C ALA A 170 11.80 -21.95 21.78
N THR A 171 12.06 -21.20 20.70
CA THR A 171 13.11 -21.52 19.74
C THR A 171 13.69 -20.25 19.13
N CYS A 172 14.81 -20.39 18.41
CA CYS A 172 15.48 -19.29 17.72
C CYS A 172 14.50 -18.52 16.81
N THR A 173 14.53 -17.19 16.90
CA THR A 173 13.65 -16.28 16.14
C THR A 173 13.67 -16.54 14.63
N ASN A 174 14.78 -16.99 14.05
CA ASN A 174 14.83 -17.33 12.62
C ASN A 174 13.93 -18.51 12.24
N TRP A 175 13.75 -19.49 13.12
CA TRP A 175 12.80 -20.57 12.87
C TRP A 175 11.36 -20.04 12.84
N PHE A 176 11.02 -19.13 13.74
CA PHE A 176 9.72 -18.45 13.69
C PHE A 176 9.55 -17.59 12.44
N SER A 177 10.59 -16.86 12.03
CA SER A 177 10.59 -16.11 10.77
C SER A 177 10.41 -17.03 9.55
N LEU A 178 11.03 -18.21 9.55
CA LEU A 178 10.86 -19.20 8.49
C LEU A 178 9.45 -19.76 8.46
N VAL A 179 8.89 -20.15 9.61
CA VAL A 179 7.49 -20.62 9.72
C VAL A 179 6.52 -19.55 9.25
N ALA A 180 6.70 -18.30 9.69
CA ALA A 180 5.91 -17.17 9.21
C ALA A 180 6.00 -16.99 7.69
N THR A 181 7.20 -17.11 7.13
CA THR A 181 7.45 -17.03 5.67
C THR A 181 6.71 -18.13 4.92
N VAL A 182 6.76 -19.38 5.39
CA VAL A 182 6.03 -20.50 4.78
C VAL A 182 4.53 -20.24 4.80
N CYS A 183 3.97 -19.81 5.93
CA CYS A 183 2.56 -19.45 6.03
C CYS A 183 2.19 -18.31 5.05
N ILE A 184 3.02 -17.27 4.98
CA ILE A 184 2.87 -16.15 4.04
C ILE A 184 2.87 -16.62 2.59
N VAL A 185 3.81 -17.48 2.18
CA VAL A 185 3.88 -18.05 0.83
C VAL A 185 2.61 -18.82 0.49
N VAL A 186 2.14 -19.67 1.41
CA VAL A 186 0.93 -20.48 1.20
C VAL A 186 -0.29 -19.60 0.96
N MET A 187 -0.50 -18.57 1.79
CA MET A 187 -1.63 -17.65 1.62
C MET A 187 -1.46 -16.77 0.38
N ALA A 188 -0.26 -16.25 0.12
CA ALA A 188 0.03 -15.37 -1.01
C ALA A 188 -0.12 -16.08 -2.37
N SER A 189 0.03 -17.40 -2.38
CA SER A 189 -0.15 -18.23 -3.58
C SER A 189 -1.60 -18.29 -4.08
N ILE A 190 -2.58 -17.80 -3.30
CA ILE A 190 -3.96 -17.62 -3.76
C ILE A 190 -4.01 -16.48 -4.79
N ARG A 191 -4.30 -16.80 -6.06
CA ARG A 191 -4.17 -15.90 -7.23
C ARG A 191 -5.17 -14.75 -7.32
N LYS A 192 -6.35 -14.84 -6.69
CA LYS A 192 -7.45 -13.86 -6.87
C LYS A 192 -7.64 -13.00 -5.63
N PHE A 193 -7.69 -11.67 -5.79
CA PHE A 193 -8.01 -10.76 -4.69
C PHE A 193 -9.41 -10.99 -4.11
N GLU A 194 -10.38 -11.45 -4.91
CA GLU A 194 -11.71 -11.82 -4.40
C GLU A 194 -11.66 -12.95 -3.37
N LYS A 195 -10.87 -13.99 -3.65
CA LYS A 195 -10.66 -15.10 -2.71
C LYS A 195 -9.82 -14.68 -1.50
N LEU A 196 -8.93 -13.70 -1.69
CA LEU A 196 -8.24 -13.03 -0.59
C LEU A 196 -9.14 -12.04 0.17
N GLY A 197 -10.27 -11.62 -0.39
CA GLY A 197 -11.08 -10.55 0.19
C GLY A 197 -11.66 -10.93 1.56
N TRP A 198 -12.09 -12.19 1.73
CA TRP A 198 -12.45 -12.72 3.06
C TRP A 198 -11.26 -12.67 4.03
N LEU A 199 -10.05 -13.04 3.57
CA LEU A 199 -8.84 -12.97 4.39
C LEU A 199 -8.51 -11.52 4.76
N THR A 200 -8.80 -10.53 3.91
CA THR A 200 -8.61 -9.11 4.25
C THR A 200 -9.56 -8.66 5.35
N TRP A 201 -10.82 -9.12 5.34
CA TRP A 201 -11.77 -8.87 6.43
C TRP A 201 -11.32 -9.51 7.75
N ALA A 202 -11.05 -10.82 7.72
CA ALA A 202 -10.61 -11.55 8.91
C ALA A 202 -9.29 -11.00 9.46
N GLY A 203 -8.34 -10.71 8.57
CA GLY A 203 -7.04 -10.16 8.92
C GLY A 203 -7.09 -8.70 9.38
N PHE A 204 -8.06 -7.90 8.94
CA PHE A 204 -8.26 -6.55 9.45
C PHE A 204 -8.91 -6.58 10.83
N ALA A 205 -10.00 -7.33 10.99
CA ALA A 205 -10.66 -7.52 12.28
C ALA A 205 -9.68 -8.04 13.34
N SER A 206 -8.86 -9.04 12.97
CA SER A 206 -7.80 -9.59 13.81
C SER A 206 -6.80 -8.50 14.31
N VAL A 207 -6.16 -7.73 13.42
CA VAL A 207 -5.20 -6.70 13.87
C VAL A 207 -5.90 -5.56 14.60
N PHE A 208 -7.06 -5.13 14.13
CA PHE A 208 -7.80 -4.03 14.75
C PHE A 208 -8.20 -4.37 16.19
N THR A 209 -8.73 -5.57 16.42
CA THR A 209 -9.03 -6.07 17.78
C THR A 209 -7.76 -6.22 18.62
N ALA A 210 -6.67 -6.76 18.07
CA ALA A 210 -5.40 -6.88 18.78
C ALA A 210 -4.85 -5.51 19.24
N VAL A 211 -4.93 -4.51 18.37
CA VAL A 211 -4.53 -3.14 18.69
C VAL A 211 -5.44 -2.54 19.76
N LEU A 212 -6.75 -2.70 19.66
CA LEU A 212 -7.68 -2.22 20.69
C LEU A 212 -7.40 -2.83 22.06
N ILE A 213 -7.07 -4.13 22.12
CA ILE A 213 -6.69 -4.80 23.37
C ILE A 213 -5.45 -4.13 23.98
N VAL A 214 -4.45 -3.78 23.16
CA VAL A 214 -3.24 -3.09 23.62
C VAL A 214 -3.56 -1.67 24.06
N VAL A 215 -4.29 -0.91 23.24
CA VAL A 215 -4.66 0.49 23.51
C VAL A 215 -5.45 0.60 24.82
N ILE A 216 -6.40 -0.30 25.05
CA ILE A 216 -7.15 -0.34 26.32
C ILE A 216 -6.24 -0.86 27.44
N GLY A 217 -5.52 -1.94 27.20
CA GLY A 217 -4.65 -2.61 28.18
C GLY A 217 -3.60 -1.70 28.81
N VAL A 218 -2.92 -0.88 28.00
CA VAL A 218 -1.90 0.05 28.53
C VAL A 218 -2.49 1.13 29.43
N THR A 219 -3.79 1.45 29.29
CA THR A 219 -4.48 2.42 30.17
C THR A 219 -4.84 1.84 31.54
N LEU A 220 -4.88 0.51 31.66
CA LEU A 220 -5.22 -0.20 32.89
C LEU A 220 -3.99 -0.60 33.71
N ASN A 221 -2.79 -0.56 33.09
CA ASN A 221 -1.55 -0.87 33.77
C ASN A 221 -1.08 0.32 34.62
N GLU A 222 -0.70 0.07 35.88
CA GLU A 222 -0.13 1.10 36.75
C GLU A 222 1.24 1.58 36.26
N ARG A 223 1.99 0.71 35.56
CA ARG A 223 3.35 0.94 35.09
C ARG A 223 3.53 0.32 33.70
N PRO A 224 4.26 0.95 32.77
CA PRO A 224 4.59 0.33 31.49
C PRO A 224 5.36 -0.98 31.68
N ALA A 225 5.07 -1.96 30.84
CA ALA A 225 5.65 -3.30 30.96
C ALA A 225 7.19 -3.31 30.80
N ALA A 226 7.73 -2.44 29.94
CA ALA A 226 9.16 -2.33 29.71
C ALA A 226 9.88 -1.42 30.72
N ALA A 227 9.14 -0.70 31.58
CA ALA A 227 9.74 0.12 32.62
C ALA A 227 10.27 -0.74 33.79
N PRO A 228 11.19 -0.21 34.63
CA PRO A 228 11.58 -0.87 35.87
C PRO A 228 10.36 -1.23 36.73
N GLN A 229 10.24 -2.53 37.06
CA GLN A 229 9.06 -3.03 37.79
C GLN A 229 9.02 -2.58 39.25
N THR A 230 10.15 -2.15 39.81
CA THR A 230 10.27 -1.56 41.15
C THR A 230 10.96 -0.19 41.08
N GLY A 231 10.69 0.67 42.07
CA GLY A 231 11.31 2.00 42.16
C GLY A 231 10.62 3.06 41.29
N VAL A 232 11.24 4.24 41.22
CA VAL A 232 10.74 5.38 40.43
C VAL A 232 11.03 5.13 38.96
N PHE A 233 10.06 5.43 38.10
CA PHE A 233 10.24 5.45 36.66
C PHE A 233 9.67 6.75 36.10
N GLU A 234 10.25 7.22 35.01
CA GLU A 234 9.76 8.36 34.25
C GLU A 234 9.18 7.86 32.92
N LEU A 235 8.00 8.35 32.56
CA LEU A 235 7.44 8.07 31.23
C LEU A 235 8.24 8.80 30.13
N GLY A 236 8.91 9.91 30.47
CA GLY A 236 9.53 10.77 29.46
C GLY A 236 8.50 11.42 28.53
N TYR A 237 7.23 11.50 28.95
CA TYR A 237 6.17 12.11 28.15
C TYR A 237 6.45 13.61 27.97
N HIS A 238 6.39 14.05 26.72
CA HIS A 238 6.50 15.47 26.38
C HIS A 238 5.56 15.82 25.23
N ALA A 239 4.95 17.00 25.34
CA ALA A 239 4.07 17.52 24.30
C ALA A 239 4.86 17.91 23.04
N PHE A 240 6.05 18.47 23.22
CA PHE A 240 6.99 18.86 22.15
C PHE A 240 8.33 18.19 22.41
N GLY A 241 8.75 17.32 21.48
CA GLY A 241 10.05 16.66 21.56
C GLY A 241 11.15 17.56 21.04
N VAL A 242 12.38 17.29 21.47
CA VAL A 242 13.59 17.95 20.98
C VAL A 242 14.53 16.88 20.42
N PRO A 243 14.13 16.18 19.34
CA PRO A 243 14.98 15.16 18.75
C PRO A 243 16.19 15.79 18.09
N SER A 244 17.28 15.04 17.98
CA SER A 244 18.31 15.38 17.00
C SER A 244 17.71 15.42 15.59
N PHE A 245 18.40 16.08 14.66
CA PHE A 245 17.94 16.15 13.28
C PHE A 245 17.68 14.75 12.68
N MET A 246 18.59 13.80 12.92
CA MET A 246 18.49 12.44 12.42
C MET A 246 17.32 11.66 13.03
N GLU A 247 17.12 11.74 14.35
CA GLU A 247 15.98 11.10 15.01
C GLU A 247 14.65 11.68 14.52
N GLY A 248 14.57 13.01 14.37
CA GLY A 248 13.37 13.68 13.87
C GLY A 248 13.00 13.24 12.45
N VAL A 249 13.99 13.17 11.55
CA VAL A 249 13.78 12.71 10.17
C VAL A 249 13.37 11.23 10.14
N SER A 250 14.02 10.36 10.92
CA SER A 250 13.68 8.93 10.99
C SER A 250 12.28 8.69 11.55
N ALA A 251 11.87 9.44 12.57
CA ALA A 251 10.52 9.38 13.14
C ALA A 251 9.47 9.85 12.13
N ALA A 252 9.72 10.97 11.44
CA ALA A 252 8.85 11.46 10.38
C ALA A 252 8.74 10.47 9.21
N ALA A 253 9.84 9.83 8.81
CA ALA A 253 9.87 8.81 7.76
C ALA A 253 9.05 7.56 8.14
N THR A 254 9.12 7.15 9.41
CA THR A 254 8.33 6.02 9.94
C THR A 254 6.83 6.33 9.90
N ILE A 255 6.43 7.55 10.30
CA ILE A 255 5.03 7.99 10.21
C ILE A 255 4.58 8.09 8.75
N PHE A 256 5.41 8.65 7.86
CA PHE A 256 5.14 8.72 6.43
C PHE A 256 4.91 7.32 5.82
N ALA A 257 5.81 6.37 6.10
CA ALA A 257 5.74 4.99 5.59
C ALA A 257 4.39 4.32 5.89
N SER A 258 3.80 4.67 7.04
CA SER A 258 2.55 4.11 7.55
C SER A 258 1.32 4.41 6.70
N GLY A 259 1.37 5.46 5.86
CA GLY A 259 0.29 5.89 4.96
C GLY A 259 0.64 5.88 3.47
N ALA A 260 1.91 5.67 3.11
CA ALA A 260 2.42 5.91 1.75
C ALA A 260 2.19 4.77 0.74
N GLY A 261 1.46 3.72 1.12
CA GLY A 261 1.22 2.52 0.30
C GLY A 261 0.26 2.67 -0.89
N THR A 262 -0.12 3.89 -1.27
CA THR A 262 -1.14 4.15 -2.30
C THR A 262 -0.79 3.62 -3.68
N SER A 263 0.49 3.47 -4.00
CA SER A 263 0.96 2.90 -5.27
C SER A 263 0.44 1.47 -5.52
N ALA A 264 0.19 0.69 -4.48
CA ALA A 264 -0.36 -0.65 -4.61
C ALA A 264 -1.89 -0.70 -4.63
N PHE A 265 -2.57 0.45 -4.57
CA PHE A 265 -4.00 0.50 -4.82
C PHE A 265 -4.29 0.33 -6.31
N LEU A 266 -3.34 0.65 -7.20
CA LEU A 266 -3.51 0.55 -8.67
C LEU A 266 -3.83 -0.88 -9.16
N PRO A 267 -3.11 -1.94 -8.75
CA PRO A 267 -3.50 -3.31 -9.05
C PRO A 267 -4.94 -3.62 -8.61
N VAL A 268 -5.35 -3.17 -7.42
CA VAL A 268 -6.71 -3.40 -6.92
C VAL A 268 -7.74 -2.66 -7.78
N ILE A 269 -7.44 -1.43 -8.20
CA ILE A 269 -8.30 -0.65 -9.10
C ILE A 269 -8.52 -1.41 -10.42
N SER A 270 -7.49 -2.09 -10.95
CA SER A 270 -7.61 -2.90 -12.18
C SER A 270 -8.53 -4.12 -12.05
N GLU A 271 -8.86 -4.51 -10.82
CA GLU A 271 -9.79 -5.62 -10.51
C GLU A 271 -11.15 -5.12 -9.99
N MET A 272 -11.33 -3.80 -9.89
CA MET A 272 -12.63 -3.25 -9.54
C MET A 272 -13.62 -3.45 -10.69
N ARG A 273 -14.86 -3.82 -10.34
CA ARG A 273 -15.97 -3.86 -11.31
C ARG A 273 -16.14 -2.50 -11.97
N ASN A 274 -16.15 -1.44 -11.16
CA ASN A 274 -16.16 -0.06 -11.61
C ASN A 274 -14.95 0.73 -11.05
N PRO A 275 -13.88 0.92 -11.85
CA PRO A 275 -12.70 1.68 -11.43
C PRO A 275 -12.97 3.14 -11.03
N ARG A 276 -14.06 3.75 -11.52
CA ARG A 276 -14.43 5.15 -11.18
C ARG A 276 -14.82 5.31 -9.71
N ASP A 277 -15.25 4.24 -9.04
CA ASP A 277 -15.60 4.26 -7.61
C ASP A 277 -14.36 4.25 -6.69
N TYR A 278 -13.14 4.15 -7.23
CA TYR A 278 -11.90 4.10 -6.45
C TYR A 278 -11.78 5.20 -5.39
N LYS A 279 -12.17 6.45 -5.69
CA LYS A 279 -12.06 7.56 -4.73
C LYS A 279 -12.92 7.34 -3.49
N LYS A 280 -14.09 6.71 -3.63
CA LYS A 280 -14.95 6.33 -2.48
C LYS A 280 -14.18 5.40 -1.55
N ALA A 281 -13.51 4.41 -2.14
CA ALA A 281 -12.72 3.43 -1.40
C ALA A 281 -11.50 4.07 -0.72
N LEU A 282 -10.79 4.94 -1.43
CA LEU A 282 -9.63 5.69 -0.94
C LEU A 282 -10.00 6.57 0.25
N TYR A 283 -11.01 7.43 0.13
CA TYR A 283 -11.39 8.35 1.20
C TYR A 283 -11.86 7.60 2.45
N ALA A 284 -12.70 6.57 2.29
CA ALA A 284 -13.14 5.75 3.42
C ALA A 284 -11.95 5.08 4.14
N CYS A 285 -11.01 4.50 3.39
CA CYS A 285 -9.81 3.88 3.95
C CYS A 285 -8.96 4.90 4.71
N MET A 286 -8.58 6.00 4.05
CA MET A 286 -7.66 6.96 4.64
C MET A 286 -8.24 7.69 5.84
N SER A 287 -9.55 7.98 5.85
CA SER A 287 -10.22 8.55 7.03
C SER A 287 -10.12 7.63 8.24
N ILE A 288 -10.41 6.33 8.07
CA ILE A 288 -10.30 5.34 9.15
C ILE A 288 -8.85 5.17 9.60
N VAL A 289 -7.90 5.09 8.67
CA VAL A 289 -6.46 4.95 8.96
C VAL A 289 -5.97 6.14 9.79
N VAL A 290 -6.20 7.37 9.33
CA VAL A 290 -5.71 8.58 10.02
C VAL A 290 -6.35 8.73 11.39
N ALA A 291 -7.67 8.51 11.50
CA ALA A 291 -8.37 8.57 12.79
C ALA A 291 -7.83 7.53 13.79
N SER A 292 -7.59 6.30 13.32
CA SER A 292 -7.07 5.23 14.17
C SER A 292 -5.62 5.46 14.56
N TYR A 293 -4.76 5.86 13.62
CA TYR A 293 -3.36 6.17 13.89
C TYR A 293 -3.21 7.30 14.89
N LEU A 294 -3.98 8.38 14.72
CA LEU A 294 -3.95 9.51 15.64
C LEU A 294 -4.41 9.11 17.04
N SER A 295 -5.60 8.50 17.14
CA SER A 295 -6.18 8.14 18.45
C SER A 295 -5.36 7.09 19.19
N PHE A 296 -5.02 5.97 18.54
CA PHE A 296 -4.30 4.87 19.18
C PHE A 296 -2.88 5.26 19.55
N SER A 297 -2.19 6.02 18.70
CA SER A 297 -0.81 6.41 19.00
C SER A 297 -0.72 7.44 20.11
N LEU A 298 -1.66 8.37 20.21
CA LEU A 298 -1.71 9.31 21.34
C LEU A 298 -1.96 8.59 22.66
N VAL A 299 -2.87 7.60 22.68
CA VAL A 299 -3.13 6.80 23.89
C VAL A 299 -1.89 5.97 24.25
N VAL A 300 -1.36 5.17 23.33
CA VAL A 300 -0.19 4.33 23.64
C VAL A 300 1.01 5.20 24.08
N TYR A 301 1.25 6.33 23.42
CA TYR A 301 2.34 7.23 23.81
C TYR A 301 2.11 7.86 25.19
N ARG A 302 0.89 8.29 25.51
CA ARG A 302 0.59 8.94 26.80
C ARG A 302 0.77 8.01 28.01
N TRP A 303 0.55 6.70 27.84
CA TRP A 303 0.66 5.71 28.92
C TRP A 303 1.96 4.92 28.93
N CYS A 304 2.65 4.80 27.79
CA CYS A 304 3.93 4.07 27.72
C CYS A 304 5.15 5.01 27.63
N GLY A 305 5.01 6.20 27.04
CA GLY A 305 6.12 7.16 26.89
C GLY A 305 7.32 6.56 26.16
N GLN A 306 8.51 6.64 26.77
CA GLN A 306 9.74 6.03 26.24
C GLN A 306 9.73 4.48 26.22
N TRP A 307 8.80 3.86 26.95
CA TRP A 307 8.73 2.41 27.16
C TRP A 307 7.83 1.70 26.12
N VAL A 308 7.48 2.37 25.03
CA VAL A 308 6.73 1.77 23.92
C VAL A 308 7.56 0.67 23.27
N ALA A 309 7.02 -0.54 23.20
CA ALA A 309 7.67 -1.64 22.49
C ALA A 309 7.64 -1.42 20.96
N SER A 310 8.60 -2.00 20.25
CA SER A 310 8.55 -2.12 18.79
C SER A 310 8.51 -3.61 18.42
N PRO A 311 7.41 -4.11 17.83
CA PRO A 311 6.15 -3.42 17.55
C PRO A 311 5.31 -3.08 18.80
N SER A 312 4.44 -2.08 18.71
CA SER A 312 3.70 -1.54 19.87
C SER A 312 2.76 -2.53 20.56
N LEU A 313 2.38 -3.63 19.90
CA LEU A 313 1.61 -4.74 20.50
C LEU A 313 2.31 -5.33 21.75
N GLY A 314 3.63 -5.20 21.84
CA GLY A 314 4.40 -5.65 23.01
C GLY A 314 4.17 -4.82 24.28
N SER A 315 3.54 -3.65 24.19
CA SER A 315 3.51 -2.67 25.29
C SER A 315 2.51 -3.00 26.41
N ALA A 316 1.57 -3.92 26.18
CA ALA A 316 0.43 -4.16 27.07
C ALA A 316 0.74 -5.03 28.31
N GLY A 317 1.98 -5.45 28.52
CA GLY A 317 2.37 -6.37 29.60
C GLY A 317 2.22 -7.84 29.22
N PRO A 318 2.75 -8.78 30.02
CA PRO A 318 2.97 -10.17 29.58
C PRO A 318 1.70 -10.88 29.09
N THR A 319 0.62 -10.81 29.87
CA THR A 319 -0.64 -11.50 29.54
C THR A 319 -1.34 -10.86 28.34
N LEU A 320 -1.56 -9.54 28.36
CA LEU A 320 -2.26 -8.87 27.27
C LEU A 320 -1.44 -8.86 25.98
N LYS A 321 -0.10 -8.83 26.06
CA LYS A 321 0.80 -9.03 24.93
C LYS A 321 0.53 -10.37 24.23
N LYS A 322 0.45 -11.47 24.99
CA LYS A 322 0.13 -12.80 24.43
C LYS A 322 -1.25 -12.83 23.79
N VAL A 323 -2.27 -12.28 24.47
CA VAL A 323 -3.63 -12.21 23.93
C VAL A 323 -3.67 -11.40 22.62
N ALA A 324 -3.04 -10.21 22.61
CA ALA A 324 -3.00 -9.34 21.45
C ALA A 324 -2.25 -9.98 20.27
N TYR A 325 -1.08 -10.57 20.50
CA TYR A 325 -0.35 -11.28 19.44
C TYR A 325 -1.07 -12.55 18.97
N GLY A 326 -1.73 -13.28 19.87
CA GLY A 326 -2.55 -14.45 19.52
C GLY A 326 -3.70 -14.10 18.60
N ILE A 327 -4.49 -13.09 18.97
CA ILE A 327 -5.59 -12.58 18.14
C ILE A 327 -5.05 -11.94 16.85
N GLY A 328 -3.94 -11.21 16.93
CA GLY A 328 -3.34 -10.47 15.83
C GLY A 328 -2.56 -11.32 14.82
N LEU A 329 -2.17 -12.56 15.15
CA LEU A 329 -1.30 -13.40 14.33
C LEU A 329 -1.83 -13.61 12.91
N LEU A 330 -3.12 -13.97 12.77
CA LEU A 330 -3.76 -14.11 11.47
C LEU A 330 -3.63 -12.81 10.66
N GLY A 331 -3.92 -11.68 11.30
CA GLY A 331 -3.79 -10.38 10.72
C GLY A 331 -2.37 -10.06 10.25
N LEU A 332 -1.35 -10.32 11.07
CA LEU A 332 0.06 -10.09 10.72
C LEU A 332 0.48 -10.94 9.51
N LEU A 333 0.08 -12.21 9.51
CA LEU A 333 0.30 -13.14 8.39
C LEU A 333 -0.38 -12.66 7.11
N VAL A 334 -1.65 -12.24 7.17
CA VAL A 334 -2.38 -11.70 6.01
C VAL A 334 -1.73 -10.41 5.49
N THR A 335 -1.19 -9.56 6.36
CA THR A 335 -0.44 -8.37 5.94
C THR A 335 0.79 -8.74 5.09
N GLY A 336 1.63 -9.66 5.58
CA GLY A 336 2.79 -10.15 4.82
C GLY A 336 2.38 -10.81 3.50
N CYS A 337 1.29 -11.59 3.52
CA CYS A 337 0.69 -12.18 2.32
C CYS A 337 0.33 -11.13 1.27
N LEU A 338 -0.35 -10.04 1.63
CA LEU A 338 -0.73 -9.00 0.66
C LEU A 338 0.49 -8.30 0.06
N TYR A 339 1.52 -8.03 0.85
CA TYR A 339 2.75 -7.37 0.37
C TYR A 339 3.52 -8.25 -0.63
N VAL A 340 3.65 -9.55 -0.35
CA VAL A 340 4.22 -10.52 -1.30
C VAL A 340 3.33 -10.63 -2.53
N HIS A 341 2.01 -10.73 -2.35
CA HIS A 341 1.07 -10.92 -3.46
C HIS A 341 1.10 -9.75 -4.45
N VAL A 342 1.13 -8.50 -3.95
CA VAL A 342 1.17 -7.29 -4.78
C VAL A 342 2.44 -7.22 -5.63
N SER A 343 3.60 -7.48 -5.01
CA SER A 343 4.89 -7.48 -5.72
C SER A 343 4.99 -8.64 -6.70
N ALA A 344 4.56 -9.84 -6.31
CA ALA A 344 4.52 -11.02 -7.18
C ALA A 344 3.61 -10.79 -8.38
N LYS A 345 2.43 -10.22 -8.18
CA LYS A 345 1.48 -9.92 -9.25
C LYS A 345 2.03 -8.93 -10.26
N TYR A 346 2.73 -7.90 -9.79
CA TYR A 346 3.39 -6.96 -10.70
C TYR A 346 4.38 -7.66 -11.63
N ILE A 347 5.28 -8.49 -11.09
CA ILE A 347 6.26 -9.24 -11.88
C ILE A 347 5.56 -10.25 -12.80
N PHE A 348 4.60 -11.00 -12.26
CA PHE A 348 3.82 -12.00 -12.99
C PHE A 348 3.11 -11.41 -14.22
N VAL A 349 2.39 -10.29 -14.02
CA VAL A 349 1.72 -9.58 -15.12
C VAL A 349 2.75 -9.07 -16.11
N ARG A 350 3.90 -8.56 -15.65
CA ARG A 350 4.96 -8.06 -16.54
C ARG A 350 5.56 -9.17 -17.43
N ILE A 351 5.79 -10.36 -16.88
CA ILE A 351 6.31 -11.52 -17.61
C ILE A 351 5.29 -12.05 -18.62
N LEU A 352 4.00 -12.11 -18.25
CA LEU A 352 2.97 -12.77 -19.06
C LEU A 352 2.03 -11.81 -19.83
N ARG A 353 2.21 -10.47 -19.77
CA ARG A 353 1.28 -9.45 -20.30
C ARG A 353 0.75 -9.74 -21.71
N ASN A 354 1.61 -10.22 -22.61
CA ASN A 354 1.28 -10.47 -24.02
C ASN A 354 1.18 -11.97 -24.35
N SER A 355 0.88 -12.80 -23.35
CA SER A 355 0.82 -14.26 -23.47
C SER A 355 -0.55 -14.78 -23.11
N LYS A 356 -1.04 -15.79 -23.85
CA LYS A 356 -2.26 -16.54 -23.50
C LYS A 356 -2.21 -17.13 -22.08
N HIS A 357 -1.00 -17.37 -21.58
CA HIS A 357 -0.78 -17.93 -20.24
C HIS A 357 -1.19 -16.98 -19.11
N LEU A 358 -1.35 -15.67 -19.35
CA LEU A 358 -1.74 -14.72 -18.30
C LEU A 358 -3.10 -15.04 -17.66
N GLN A 359 -4.10 -15.42 -18.48
CA GLN A 359 -5.46 -15.71 -18.02
C GLN A 359 -5.88 -17.18 -18.17
N ALA A 360 -5.02 -18.03 -18.74
CA ALA A 360 -5.28 -19.47 -18.90
C ALA A 360 -4.68 -20.32 -17.76
N ASN A 361 -5.40 -21.35 -17.32
CA ASN A 361 -4.91 -22.31 -16.32
C ASN A 361 -3.89 -23.28 -16.92
N THR A 362 -2.64 -22.83 -17.10
CA THR A 362 -1.55 -23.59 -17.72
C THR A 362 -0.40 -23.83 -16.75
N VAL A 363 0.48 -24.80 -17.04
CA VAL A 363 1.68 -25.05 -16.23
C VAL A 363 2.60 -23.82 -16.20
N ILE A 364 2.72 -23.09 -17.31
CA ILE A 364 3.50 -21.84 -17.38
C ILE A 364 2.89 -20.78 -16.45
N HIS A 365 1.57 -20.60 -16.46
CA HIS A 365 0.88 -19.69 -15.55
C HIS A 365 1.21 -20.00 -14.08
N TRP A 366 1.02 -21.26 -13.67
CA TRP A 366 1.26 -21.66 -12.29
C TRP A 366 2.73 -21.63 -11.89
N GLY A 367 3.62 -22.09 -12.78
CA GLY A 367 5.06 -22.06 -12.56
C GLY A 367 5.58 -20.64 -12.37
N THR A 368 5.19 -19.70 -13.26
CA THR A 368 5.59 -18.29 -13.12
C THR A 368 5.01 -17.67 -11.85
N TRP A 369 3.72 -17.90 -11.55
CA TRP A 369 3.08 -17.36 -10.36
C TRP A 369 3.75 -17.81 -9.06
N LEU A 370 3.92 -19.13 -8.89
CA LEU A 370 4.52 -19.70 -7.69
C LEU A 370 6.02 -19.36 -7.57
N CYS A 371 6.73 -19.27 -8.68
CA CYS A 371 8.12 -18.81 -8.69
C CYS A 371 8.22 -17.37 -8.18
N CYS A 372 7.38 -16.46 -8.69
CA CYS A 372 7.34 -15.07 -8.21
C CYS A 372 7.05 -15.01 -6.70
N THR A 373 6.03 -15.71 -6.20
CA THR A 373 5.68 -15.65 -4.77
C THR A 373 6.79 -16.22 -3.89
N VAL A 374 7.33 -17.40 -4.20
CA VAL A 374 8.37 -18.06 -3.40
C VAL A 374 9.67 -17.26 -3.40
N CYS A 375 10.17 -16.84 -4.56
CA CYS A 375 11.43 -16.10 -4.64
C CYS A 375 11.35 -14.76 -3.89
N LEU A 376 10.25 -14.01 -4.05
CA LEU A 376 10.07 -12.74 -3.34
C LEU A 376 9.95 -12.93 -1.83
N SER A 377 9.28 -13.99 -1.37
CA SER A 377 9.21 -14.32 0.06
C SER A 377 10.56 -14.73 0.64
N ILE A 378 11.41 -15.44 -0.11
CA ILE A 378 12.78 -15.74 0.33
C ILE A 378 13.57 -14.44 0.54
N ILE A 379 13.50 -13.49 -0.41
CA ILE A 379 14.18 -12.20 -0.26
C ILE A 379 13.63 -11.43 0.96
N ALA A 380 12.32 -11.40 1.15
CA ALA A 380 11.70 -10.77 2.31
C ALA A 380 12.16 -11.40 3.64
N PHE A 381 12.28 -12.73 3.69
CA PHE A 381 12.82 -13.45 4.86
C PHE A 381 14.27 -13.05 5.15
N LEU A 382 15.13 -12.98 4.12
CA LEU A 382 16.52 -12.56 4.28
C LEU A 382 16.63 -11.14 4.85
N ILE A 383 15.78 -10.22 4.37
CA ILE A 383 15.72 -8.84 4.91
C ILE A 383 15.24 -8.84 6.37
N ALA A 384 14.19 -9.61 6.68
CA ALA A 384 13.64 -9.70 8.04
C ALA A 384 14.66 -10.25 9.05
N SER A 385 15.48 -11.22 8.64
CA SER A 385 16.56 -11.79 9.45
C SER A 385 17.81 -10.91 9.52
N ALA A 386 18.02 -10.02 8.55
CA ALA A 386 19.15 -9.09 8.52
C ALA A 386 18.89 -7.79 9.30
N ILE A 387 17.63 -7.35 9.40
CA ILE A 387 17.28 -6.16 10.18
C ILE A 387 16.11 -6.53 11.09
N PRO A 388 16.33 -7.28 12.19
CA PRO A 388 15.25 -7.82 13.02
C PRO A 388 14.55 -6.77 13.91
N ILE A 389 14.59 -5.50 13.51
CA ILE A 389 13.91 -4.38 14.16
C ILE A 389 12.82 -3.86 13.22
N PHE A 390 11.57 -4.11 13.60
CA PHE A 390 10.38 -3.82 12.80
C PHE A 390 10.31 -2.37 12.31
N ASN A 391 10.59 -1.40 13.19
CA ASN A 391 10.58 0.02 12.85
C ASN A 391 11.63 0.38 11.79
N TYR A 392 12.82 -0.22 11.82
CA TYR A 392 13.88 0.08 10.85
C TYR A 392 13.55 -0.47 9.46
N ILE A 393 12.95 -1.66 9.38
CA ILE A 393 12.44 -2.19 8.11
C ILE A 393 11.40 -1.23 7.51
N LEU A 394 10.43 -0.78 8.30
CA LEU A 394 9.37 0.09 7.80
C LEU A 394 9.88 1.50 7.47
N GLY A 395 10.78 2.05 8.27
CA GLY A 395 11.45 3.33 7.97
C GLY A 395 12.24 3.26 6.67
N LEU A 396 12.92 2.13 6.40
CA LEU A 396 13.63 1.89 5.15
C LEU A 396 12.65 1.80 3.97
N ALA A 397 11.53 1.08 4.12
CA ALA A 397 10.48 1.04 3.10
C ALA A 397 9.92 2.45 2.82
N GLY A 398 9.69 3.24 3.86
CA GLY A 398 9.22 4.62 3.79
C GLY A 398 10.16 5.53 3.00
N SER A 399 11.41 5.58 3.42
CA SER A 399 12.41 6.50 2.87
C SER A 399 12.91 6.06 1.49
N LEU A 400 13.51 4.88 1.38
CA LEU A 400 14.10 4.40 0.13
C LEU A 400 13.05 4.09 -0.92
N GLY A 401 11.94 3.49 -0.51
CA GLY A 401 10.92 2.96 -1.40
C GLY A 401 9.77 3.90 -1.67
N PHE A 402 9.01 4.24 -0.62
CA PHE A 402 7.79 5.03 -0.74
C PHE A 402 8.04 6.49 -1.10
N ALA A 403 9.09 7.14 -0.61
CA ALA A 403 9.28 8.57 -0.88
C ALA A 403 9.42 8.87 -2.40
N PRO A 404 10.20 8.11 -3.20
CA PRO A 404 10.21 8.30 -4.65
C PRO A 404 8.87 7.96 -5.32
N ILE A 405 8.22 6.84 -4.98
CA ILE A 405 7.02 6.38 -5.70
C ILE A 405 5.70 7.03 -5.23
N ALA A 406 5.69 7.62 -4.04
CA ALA A 406 4.52 8.24 -3.42
C ALA A 406 4.64 9.77 -3.27
N LEU A 407 5.83 10.37 -3.37
CA LEU A 407 5.98 11.84 -3.37
C LEU A 407 6.51 12.35 -4.70
N ILE A 408 7.68 11.86 -5.14
CA ILE A 408 8.35 12.37 -6.36
C ILE A 408 7.54 12.04 -7.61
N LEU A 409 7.22 10.76 -7.82
CA LEU A 409 6.52 10.33 -9.03
C LEU A 409 5.12 10.98 -9.12
N PRO A 410 4.25 10.94 -8.09
CA PRO A 410 2.94 11.59 -8.17
C PRO A 410 3.00 13.10 -8.40
N ALA A 411 4.00 13.79 -7.84
CA ALA A 411 4.22 15.21 -8.16
C ALA A 411 4.47 15.40 -9.66
N TRP A 412 5.35 14.57 -10.24
CA TRP A 412 5.66 14.62 -11.66
C TRP A 412 4.44 14.24 -12.52
N LEU A 413 3.67 13.20 -12.13
CA LEU A 413 2.41 12.84 -12.81
C LEU A 413 1.45 14.03 -12.88
N TRP A 414 1.30 14.78 -11.78
CA TRP A 414 0.42 15.94 -11.75
C TRP A 414 0.96 17.08 -12.63
N VAL A 415 2.25 17.40 -12.50
CA VAL A 415 2.92 18.46 -13.27
C VAL A 415 2.88 18.18 -14.77
N HIS A 416 3.07 16.93 -15.18
CA HIS A 416 3.01 16.50 -16.58
C HIS A 416 1.67 16.87 -17.22
N ASP A 417 0.56 16.60 -16.53
CA ASP A 417 -0.77 16.86 -17.08
C ASP A 417 -1.26 18.31 -16.91
N HIS A 418 -0.54 19.14 -16.15
CA HIS A 418 -0.91 20.53 -15.86
C HIS A 418 0.25 21.50 -16.16
N GLY A 419 1.07 21.20 -17.17
CA GLY A 419 2.23 22.01 -17.55
C GLY A 419 1.91 23.47 -17.87
N ASP A 420 0.71 23.72 -18.40
CA ASP A 420 0.17 25.04 -18.73
C ASP A 420 -0.15 25.90 -17.49
N TRP A 421 -0.33 25.29 -16.32
CA TRP A 421 -0.69 25.99 -15.09
C TRP A 421 0.43 26.90 -14.55
N ARG A 422 1.67 26.70 -15.02
CA ARG A 422 2.85 27.52 -14.66
C ARG A 422 2.66 29.02 -14.95
N THR A 423 1.88 29.37 -15.96
CA THR A 423 1.68 30.75 -16.44
C THR A 423 0.22 31.16 -16.53
N ALA A 424 -0.72 30.27 -16.17
CA ALA A 424 -2.15 30.51 -16.40
C ALA A 424 -2.76 31.55 -15.44
N SER A 425 -2.51 31.43 -14.14
CA SER A 425 -2.94 32.40 -13.12
C SER A 425 -2.11 32.23 -11.84
N PRO A 426 -2.05 33.23 -10.94
CA PRO A 426 -1.26 33.13 -9.71
C PRO A 426 -1.60 31.88 -8.88
N MET A 427 -2.90 31.56 -8.74
CA MET A 427 -3.34 30.40 -7.97
C MET A 427 -2.93 29.06 -8.62
N LYS A 428 -3.04 28.98 -9.96
CA LYS A 428 -2.62 27.78 -10.71
C LYS A 428 -1.10 27.60 -10.69
N ALA A 429 -0.36 28.70 -10.78
CA ALA A 429 1.10 28.70 -10.66
C ALA A 429 1.54 28.25 -9.26
N VAL A 430 0.89 28.73 -8.20
CA VAL A 430 1.14 28.25 -6.83
C VAL A 430 0.92 26.75 -6.73
N ALA A 431 -0.21 26.23 -7.22
CA ALA A 431 -0.46 24.78 -7.24
C ALA A 431 0.65 24.03 -8.00
N TYR A 432 1.08 24.53 -9.15
CA TYR A 432 2.17 23.94 -9.93
C TYR A 432 3.48 23.85 -9.16
N TYR A 433 3.92 24.94 -8.51
CA TYR A 433 5.16 24.94 -7.74
C TYR A 433 5.06 24.16 -6.42
N LEU A 434 3.87 24.05 -5.82
CA LEU A 434 3.66 23.19 -4.65
C LEU A 434 3.85 21.70 -4.99
N HIS A 435 3.56 21.26 -6.20
CA HIS A 435 3.88 19.88 -6.62
C HIS A 435 5.39 19.67 -6.79
N TRP A 436 6.13 20.66 -7.29
CA TRP A 436 7.60 20.60 -7.28
C TRP A 436 8.16 20.60 -5.85
N LEU A 437 7.56 21.33 -4.92
CA LEU A 437 7.91 21.26 -3.50
C LEU A 437 7.62 19.86 -2.92
N MET A 438 6.51 19.23 -3.30
CA MET A 438 6.22 17.83 -2.94
C MET A 438 7.28 16.87 -3.48
N ALA A 439 7.76 17.08 -4.71
CA ALA A 439 8.87 16.30 -5.26
C ALA A 439 10.18 16.53 -4.49
N LEU A 440 10.50 17.77 -4.13
CA LEU A 440 11.68 18.11 -3.33
C LEU A 440 11.62 17.48 -1.93
N LEU A 441 10.44 17.50 -1.28
CA LEU A 441 10.19 16.78 -0.04
C LEU A 441 10.41 15.28 -0.23
N GLY A 442 9.96 14.71 -1.34
CA GLY A 442 10.27 13.32 -1.71
C GLY A 442 11.77 13.04 -1.80
N VAL A 443 12.54 13.91 -2.46
CA VAL A 443 14.01 13.79 -2.53
C VAL A 443 14.63 13.87 -1.13
N PHE A 444 14.20 14.83 -0.32
CA PHE A 444 14.67 14.96 1.07
C PHE A 444 14.40 13.70 1.89
N MET A 445 13.17 13.17 1.83
CA MET A 445 12.80 11.93 2.55
C MET A 445 13.55 10.71 2.01
N THR A 446 13.83 10.67 0.71
CA THR A 446 14.62 9.59 0.09
C THR A 446 16.06 9.63 0.60
N VAL A 447 16.72 10.79 0.54
CA VAL A 447 18.14 10.89 0.91
C VAL A 447 18.32 10.93 2.42
N GLY A 448 17.70 11.90 3.09
CA GLY A 448 17.83 12.11 4.54
C GLY A 448 17.20 10.99 5.36
N GLY A 449 16.02 10.52 4.95
CA GLY A 449 15.35 9.40 5.61
C GLY A 449 16.13 8.09 5.47
N THR A 450 16.64 7.77 4.27
CA THR A 450 17.41 6.54 4.07
C THR A 450 18.72 6.59 4.83
N TYR A 451 19.42 7.74 4.81
CA TYR A 451 20.62 7.93 5.60
C TYR A 451 20.35 7.74 7.10
N GLY A 452 19.29 8.33 7.65
CA GLY A 452 18.94 8.18 9.07
C GLY A 452 18.56 6.78 9.50
N ILE A 453 17.85 6.04 8.66
CA ILE A 453 17.53 4.64 8.94
C ILE A 453 18.77 3.76 8.83
N ILE A 454 19.64 3.97 7.84
CA ILE A 454 20.90 3.23 7.72
C ILE A 454 21.81 3.49 8.93
N ASP A 455 21.94 4.76 9.34
CA ASP A 455 22.73 5.14 10.52
C ASP A 455 22.19 4.46 11.79
N SER A 456 20.86 4.46 11.97
CA SER A 456 20.20 3.76 13.09
C SER A 456 20.45 2.25 13.08
N VAL A 457 20.44 1.62 11.90
CA VAL A 457 20.75 0.19 11.76
C VAL A 457 22.22 -0.08 12.11
N ILE A 458 23.15 0.73 11.61
CA ILE A 458 24.58 0.59 11.89
C ILE A 458 24.85 0.78 13.39
N ALA A 459 24.23 1.78 14.02
CA ALA A 459 24.33 2.00 15.46
C ALA A 459 23.83 0.79 16.25
N ALA A 460 22.65 0.25 15.89
CA ALA A 460 22.09 -0.92 16.56
C ALA A 460 22.98 -2.17 16.45
N TYR A 461 23.70 -2.35 15.34
CA TYR A 461 24.72 -3.41 15.22
C TYR A 461 25.96 -3.14 16.08
N ARG A 462 26.45 -1.89 16.10
CA ARG A 462 27.65 -1.50 16.86
C ARG A 462 27.42 -1.61 18.37
N GLU A 463 26.24 -1.25 18.84
CA GLU A 463 25.85 -1.25 20.25
C GLU A 463 25.42 -2.63 20.75
N GLY A 464 25.28 -3.61 19.85
CA GLY A 464 24.90 -4.98 20.19
C GLY A 464 23.39 -5.20 20.36
N THR A 465 22.56 -4.17 20.15
CA THR A 465 21.10 -4.28 20.08
C THR A 465 20.66 -5.27 18.99
N ILE A 466 21.39 -5.30 17.87
CA ILE A 466 21.36 -6.40 16.90
C ILE A 466 22.69 -7.15 17.00
N GLY A 467 22.69 -8.33 17.63
CA GLY A 467 23.93 -9.08 17.86
C GLY A 467 24.62 -9.59 16.58
N SER A 468 23.86 -10.09 15.61
CA SER A 468 24.38 -10.56 14.31
C SER A 468 23.27 -10.69 13.27
N VAL A 469 23.65 -10.78 11.99
CA VAL A 469 22.73 -11.19 10.92
C VAL A 469 22.26 -12.61 11.23
N PHE A 470 20.95 -12.87 11.11
CA PHE A 470 20.35 -14.13 11.58
C PHE A 470 20.55 -14.36 13.09
N SER A 471 20.46 -13.31 13.90
CA SER A 471 20.42 -13.46 15.36
C SER A 471 19.26 -14.36 15.81
N CYS A 472 19.52 -15.21 16.80
CA CYS A 472 18.48 -15.99 17.47
C CYS A 472 17.79 -15.24 18.60
N ALA A 473 18.18 -14.00 18.92
CA ALA A 473 17.62 -13.23 20.03
C ALA A 473 16.10 -13.06 19.93
N ASP A 474 15.43 -13.01 21.09
CA ASP A 474 14.01 -12.71 21.19
C ASP A 474 13.73 -11.30 20.67
N ASN A 475 12.80 -11.19 19.73
CA ASN A 475 12.34 -9.91 19.17
C ASN A 475 10.96 -9.49 19.70
N SER A 476 10.50 -10.11 20.80
CA SER A 476 9.20 -9.87 21.44
C SER A 476 9.28 -9.34 22.87
N ASN A 477 10.49 -9.19 23.42
CA ASN A 477 10.76 -8.79 24.80
C ASN A 477 9.97 -9.64 25.81
N SER A 478 9.95 -10.96 25.62
CA SER A 478 9.29 -11.94 26.50
C SER A 478 10.25 -12.57 27.51
N VAL A 479 11.53 -12.65 27.15
CA VAL A 479 12.62 -13.18 27.99
C VAL A 479 13.76 -12.19 28.13
#